data_AF-A0A7S1XUJ6-F1
#
_entry.id   AF-A0A7S1XUJ6-F1
#
_cell.length_a   1.000
_cell.length_b   1.000
_cell.length_c   1.000
_cell.angle_alpha   90.00
_cell.angle_beta   90.00
_cell.angle_gamma   90.00
#
_symmetry.space_group_name_H-M   'P 1'
#
loop_
_entity.id
_entity.type
_entity.pdbx_description
1 polymer ?
#
loop_
_entity_poly.entity_id
_entity_poly.type
_entity_poly.pdbx_seq_one_letter_code
_entity_poly.pdbx_strand_id
1 'polypeptide(L)'
;ERQLLLGNHIMMAMRMMLAALAALMLASPAAAWRAPVRMAGALDRRNVIRTLSTSILGGAALAPLVAQAADAMLASPFIGNYADPNHPRGFRTIAVEGDKATLTGKDEPDADEWVLKGKISGNKIFVDFRPKGGPADLVGEYKVLPAPSGIVWPDGNKWTKKD
;
A
#
# COMPACT_ATOMS: atom_id res chain seq x y z
N GLU A 1 27.53 5.88 36.87
CA GLU A 1 26.84 4.57 37.08
C GLU A 1 25.34 4.54 36.75
N ARG A 2 24.58 5.64 36.79
CA ARG A 2 23.14 5.63 36.42
C ARG A 2 22.80 5.69 34.92
N GLN A 3 23.77 5.83 34.02
CA GLN A 3 23.57 5.90 32.56
C GLN A 3 23.85 4.57 31.83
N LEU A 4 24.42 3.56 32.51
CA LEU A 4 24.71 2.23 31.93
C LEU A 4 23.60 1.19 32.18
N LEU A 5 22.62 1.50 33.05
CA LEU A 5 21.54 0.57 33.41
C LEU A 5 20.27 0.72 32.55
N LEU A 6 20.10 1.83 31.81
CA LEU A 6 18.97 1.98 30.87
C LEU A 6 19.21 1.28 29.52
N GLY A 7 20.47 1.02 29.14
CA GLY A 7 20.81 0.32 27.90
C GLY A 7 20.46 -1.18 27.94
N ASN A 8 20.41 -1.78 29.13
CA ASN A 8 20.23 -3.23 29.26
C ASN A 8 18.75 -3.65 29.31
N HIS A 9 17.84 -2.76 29.71
CA HIS A 9 16.41 -3.06 29.72
C HIS A 9 15.73 -2.86 28.35
N ILE A 10 16.25 -1.95 27.52
CA ILE A 10 15.71 -1.72 26.17
C ILE A 10 16.22 -2.80 25.19
N MET A 11 17.43 -3.33 25.37
CA MET A 11 17.93 -4.46 24.56
C MET A 11 17.35 -5.83 24.92
N MET A 12 16.80 -6.02 26.13
CA MET A 12 16.11 -7.27 26.51
C MET A 12 14.68 -7.35 25.95
N ALA A 13 13.98 -6.23 25.82
CA ALA A 13 12.64 -6.20 25.20
C ALA A 13 12.68 -6.47 23.68
N MET A 14 13.80 -6.17 23.01
CA MET A 14 13.99 -6.40 21.57
C MET A 14 14.51 -7.80 21.20
N ARG A 15 14.92 -8.63 22.18
CA ARG A 15 15.34 -10.03 21.95
C ARG A 15 14.27 -11.06 22.28
N MET A 16 13.18 -10.66 22.93
CA MET A 16 12.02 -11.53 23.23
C MET A 16 10.95 -11.54 22.12
N MET A 17 11.15 -10.79 21.03
CA MET A 17 10.23 -10.76 19.88
C MET A 17 10.70 -11.63 18.69
N LEU A 18 11.70 -12.49 18.93
CA LEU A 18 12.28 -13.43 17.95
C LEU A 18 12.17 -14.91 18.36
N ALA A 19 11.28 -15.25 19.30
CA ALA A 19 11.09 -16.62 19.78
C ALA A 19 9.61 -17.00 19.98
N ALA A 20 8.76 -16.74 18.98
CA ALA A 20 7.37 -17.23 18.94
C ALA A 20 6.93 -17.67 17.53
N LEU A 21 7.78 -18.44 16.84
CA LEU A 21 7.40 -19.16 15.62
C LEU A 21 8.35 -20.35 15.37
N ALA A 22 8.40 -21.25 16.34
CA ALA A 22 9.02 -22.56 16.16
C ALA A 22 8.36 -23.57 17.12
N ALA A 23 7.16 -24.02 16.77
CA ALA A 23 6.57 -25.21 17.35
C ALA A 23 5.77 -25.98 16.28
N LEU A 24 6.49 -26.89 15.64
CA LEU A 24 6.07 -28.28 15.41
C LEU A 24 4.84 -28.54 14.51
N MET A 25 5.10 -28.72 13.21
CA MET A 25 4.33 -29.65 12.36
C MET A 25 5.30 -30.45 11.50
N LEU A 26 5.85 -31.53 12.07
CA LEU A 26 6.43 -32.62 11.29
C LEU A 26 5.29 -33.54 10.85
N ALA A 27 4.83 -33.36 9.62
CA ALA A 27 4.22 -34.41 8.84
C ALA A 27 4.59 -34.20 7.37
N SER A 28 5.30 -35.17 6.81
CA SER A 28 5.57 -35.36 5.38
C SER A 28 5.48 -36.86 5.12
N PRO A 29 5.35 -37.35 3.87
CA PRO A 29 4.86 -36.73 2.64
C PRO A 29 3.88 -37.66 1.88
N ALA A 30 3.05 -37.14 0.97
CA ALA A 30 2.58 -37.94 -0.18
C ALA A 30 2.09 -37.03 -1.31
N ALA A 31 2.82 -37.12 -2.43
CA ALA A 31 2.43 -36.84 -3.80
C ALA A 31 1.02 -36.27 -4.05
N ALA A 32 0.98 -35.01 -4.50
CA ALA A 32 0.00 -34.57 -5.47
C ALA A 32 0.69 -33.64 -6.46
N TRP A 33 1.28 -34.23 -7.50
CA TRP A 33 1.45 -33.52 -8.77
C TRP A 33 0.05 -33.13 -9.25
N ARG A 34 -0.30 -31.86 -9.11
CA ARG A 34 -1.41 -31.24 -9.85
C ARG A 34 -0.92 -29.94 -10.45
N ALA A 35 -1.29 -29.78 -11.72
CA ALA A 35 -0.79 -28.87 -12.75
C ALA A 35 -0.68 -27.38 -12.32
N PRO A 36 0.12 -26.57 -13.04
CA PRO A 36 0.09 -25.12 -12.86
C PRO A 36 -1.32 -24.59 -13.17
N VAL A 37 -1.95 -23.98 -12.16
CA VAL A 37 -3.12 -23.14 -12.37
C VAL A 37 -2.66 -21.97 -13.24
N ARG A 38 -3.06 -21.99 -14.51
CA ARG A 38 -3.04 -20.80 -15.35
C ARG A 38 -4.02 -19.79 -14.74
N MET A 39 -3.53 -18.87 -13.92
CA MET A 39 -4.26 -17.66 -13.56
C MET A 39 -4.26 -16.72 -14.77
N ALA A 40 -5.12 -17.04 -15.75
CA ALA A 40 -5.51 -16.10 -16.80
C ALA A 40 -6.86 -15.51 -16.40
N GLY A 41 -6.88 -14.20 -16.15
CA GLY A 41 -8.11 -13.44 -15.97
C GLY A 41 -7.95 -12.33 -14.95
N ALA A 42 -7.92 -11.09 -15.42
CA ALA A 42 -8.13 -9.93 -14.56
C ALA A 42 -9.44 -10.13 -13.78
N LEU A 43 -9.36 -10.06 -12.46
CA LEU A 43 -10.51 -10.24 -11.58
C LEU A 43 -11.46 -9.03 -11.74
N ASP A 44 -12.58 -9.26 -12.42
CA ASP A 44 -13.70 -8.31 -12.48
C ASP A 44 -14.34 -8.19 -11.08
N ARG A 45 -14.57 -6.96 -10.63
CA ARG A 45 -15.14 -6.63 -9.31
C ARG A 45 -16.46 -7.37 -9.03
N ARG A 46 -17.24 -7.67 -10.09
CA ARG A 46 -18.50 -8.41 -9.99
C ARG A 46 -18.32 -9.89 -9.65
N ASN A 47 -17.19 -10.49 -10.00
CA ASN A 47 -16.93 -11.92 -9.76
C ASN A 47 -16.37 -12.19 -8.35
N VAL A 48 -15.77 -11.20 -7.69
CA VAL A 48 -15.28 -11.34 -6.30
C VAL A 48 -16.44 -11.52 -5.32
N ILE A 49 -17.51 -10.73 -5.45
CA ILE A 49 -18.70 -10.81 -4.58
C ILE A 49 -19.42 -12.17 -4.75
N ARG A 50 -19.46 -12.72 -5.98
CA ARG A 50 -20.06 -14.04 -6.23
C ARG A 50 -19.19 -15.19 -5.70
N THR A 51 -17.87 -15.09 -5.82
CA THR A 51 -16.96 -16.18 -5.41
C THR A 51 -16.85 -16.34 -3.89
N LEU A 52 -17.06 -15.26 -3.12
CA LEU A 52 -17.06 -15.33 -1.65
C LEU A 52 -18.38 -15.88 -1.06
N SER A 53 -19.39 -16.12 -1.90
CA SER A 53 -20.73 -16.54 -1.45
C SER A 53 -20.94 -18.06 -1.35
N THR A 54 -19.97 -18.90 -1.76
CA THR A 54 -20.24 -20.35 -1.96
C THR A 54 -19.42 -21.33 -1.15
N SER A 55 -18.67 -20.93 -0.11
CA SER A 55 -17.82 -21.90 0.62
C SER A 55 -17.87 -21.86 2.15
N ILE A 56 -18.92 -21.30 2.77
CA ILE A 56 -19.18 -21.57 4.19
C ILE A 56 -20.67 -21.85 4.37
N LEU A 57 -20.98 -22.98 5.00
CA LEU A 57 -22.29 -23.34 5.53
C LEU A 57 -22.99 -22.11 6.15
N GLY A 58 -24.07 -21.62 5.53
CA GLY A 58 -25.05 -20.70 6.14
C GLY A 58 -24.53 -19.38 6.74
N GLY A 59 -24.11 -18.41 5.92
CA GLY A 59 -23.50 -17.16 6.40
C GLY A 59 -24.18 -15.85 5.95
N ALA A 60 -25.49 -15.70 6.08
CA ALA A 60 -26.17 -14.42 5.73
C ALA A 60 -25.76 -13.24 6.67
N ALA A 61 -25.21 -13.53 7.86
CA ALA A 61 -24.87 -12.51 8.85
C ALA A 61 -23.43 -11.95 8.74
N LEU A 62 -22.59 -12.48 7.84
CA LEU A 62 -21.19 -12.04 7.67
C LEU A 62 -20.95 -11.23 6.38
N ALA A 63 -21.91 -11.18 5.47
CA ALA A 63 -21.78 -10.49 4.19
C ALA A 63 -21.35 -9.01 4.30
N PRO A 64 -21.85 -8.20 5.25
CA PRO A 64 -21.42 -6.81 5.39
C PRO A 64 -19.95 -6.68 5.82
N LEU A 65 -19.50 -7.54 6.75
CA LEU A 65 -18.14 -7.49 7.26
C LEU A 65 -17.11 -7.93 6.21
N VAL A 66 -17.45 -8.95 5.42
CA VAL A 66 -16.60 -9.44 4.32
C VAL A 66 -16.55 -8.42 3.17
N ALA A 67 -17.67 -7.76 2.84
CA ALA A 67 -17.70 -6.70 1.84
C ALA A 67 -16.88 -5.47 2.28
N GLN A 68 -17.00 -5.04 3.53
CA GLN A 68 -16.23 -3.91 4.08
C GLN A 68 -14.73 -4.19 4.12
N ALA A 69 -14.34 -5.41 4.51
CA ALA A 69 -12.94 -5.84 4.47
C ALA A 69 -12.42 -5.93 3.04
N ALA A 70 -13.22 -6.40 2.08
CA ALA A 70 -12.85 -6.44 0.67
C ALA A 70 -12.70 -5.04 0.07
N ASP A 71 -13.60 -4.10 0.35
CA ASP A 71 -13.49 -2.71 -0.10
C ASP A 71 -12.24 -2.02 0.46
N ALA A 72 -11.93 -2.25 1.74
CA ALA A 72 -10.69 -1.76 2.35
C ALA A 72 -9.43 -2.41 1.75
N MET A 73 -9.48 -3.70 1.38
CA MET A 73 -8.39 -4.39 0.68
C MET A 73 -8.28 -3.97 -0.80
N LEU A 74 -9.34 -3.42 -1.41
CA LEU A 74 -9.39 -2.98 -2.80
C LEU A 74 -9.02 -1.51 -2.98
N ALA A 75 -9.09 -0.69 -1.92
CA ALA A 75 -8.68 0.70 -1.98
C ALA A 75 -7.16 0.80 -2.18
N SER A 76 -6.73 1.41 -3.29
CA SER A 76 -5.32 1.61 -3.58
C SER A 76 -4.64 2.40 -2.45
N PRO A 77 -3.44 1.99 -1.98
CA PRO A 77 -2.73 2.68 -0.91
C PRO A 77 -2.36 4.13 -1.28
N PHE A 78 -2.34 4.42 -2.59
CA PHE A 78 -2.05 5.73 -3.16
C PHE A 78 -3.19 6.74 -3.01
N ILE A 79 -4.41 6.34 -2.66
CA ILE A 79 -5.53 7.29 -2.50
C ILE A 79 -5.30 8.12 -1.25
N GLY A 80 -5.41 9.44 -1.36
CA GLY A 80 -5.41 10.36 -0.22
C GLY A 80 -4.67 11.67 -0.46
N ASN A 81 -4.45 12.39 0.64
CA ASN A 81 -3.69 13.64 0.66
C ASN A 81 -2.26 13.39 1.12
N TYR A 82 -1.32 14.17 0.59
CA TYR A 82 0.10 14.03 0.89
C TYR A 82 0.75 15.37 1.26
N ALA A 83 1.73 15.31 2.14
CA ALA A 83 2.67 16.39 2.43
C ALA A 83 3.95 16.17 1.63
N ASP A 84 4.37 17.19 0.87
CA ASP A 84 5.60 17.20 0.09
C ASP A 84 6.59 18.16 0.76
N PRO A 85 7.73 17.67 1.31
CA PRO A 85 8.69 18.53 2.01
C PRO A 85 9.33 19.58 1.10
N ASN A 86 9.38 19.36 -0.22
CA ASN A 86 9.85 20.36 -1.17
C ASN A 86 8.82 21.49 -1.41
N HIS A 87 7.56 21.27 -0.99
CA HIS A 87 6.46 22.22 -1.13
C HIS A 87 5.62 22.29 0.16
N PRO A 88 6.18 22.83 1.26
CA PRO A 88 5.55 22.76 2.59
C PRO A 88 4.20 23.46 2.69
N ARG A 89 3.99 24.50 1.87
CA ARG A 89 2.73 25.26 1.79
C ARG A 89 1.80 24.79 0.67
N GLY A 90 2.27 23.82 -0.12
CA GLY A 90 1.51 23.22 -1.20
C GLY A 90 0.60 22.07 -0.73
N PHE A 91 -0.15 21.51 -1.68
CA PHE A 91 -0.90 20.28 -1.44
C PHE A 91 -0.72 19.28 -2.57
N ARG A 92 -0.98 18.01 -2.24
CA ARG A 92 -0.96 16.86 -3.14
C ARG A 92 -2.16 16.00 -2.79
N THR A 93 -2.95 15.66 -3.77
CA THR A 93 -4.10 14.76 -3.63
C THR A 93 -4.06 13.75 -4.76
N ILE A 94 -4.28 12.48 -4.43
CA ILE A 94 -4.27 11.40 -5.40
C ILE A 94 -5.61 10.69 -5.35
N ALA A 95 -6.24 10.60 -6.52
CA ALA A 95 -7.42 9.79 -6.78
C ALA A 95 -7.06 8.62 -7.69
N VAL A 96 -7.69 7.46 -7.48
CA VAL A 96 -7.41 6.24 -8.23
C VAL A 96 -8.70 5.63 -8.77
N GLU A 97 -8.70 5.28 -10.05
CA GLU A 97 -9.78 4.55 -10.73
C GLU A 97 -9.19 3.33 -11.45
N GLY A 98 -9.36 2.14 -10.88
CA GLY A 98 -8.71 0.93 -11.38
C GLY A 98 -7.20 1.01 -11.23
N ASP A 99 -6.47 0.92 -12.35
CA ASP A 99 -5.01 1.06 -12.42
C ASP A 99 -4.56 2.49 -12.81
N LYS A 100 -5.49 3.44 -12.95
CA LYS A 100 -5.19 4.83 -13.32
C LYS A 100 -5.21 5.72 -12.09
N ALA A 101 -4.22 6.61 -12.00
CA ALA A 101 -4.13 7.63 -10.96
C ALA A 101 -4.28 9.03 -11.58
N THR A 102 -4.98 9.91 -10.88
CA THR A 102 -4.96 11.35 -11.12
C THR A 102 -4.39 12.02 -9.90
N LEU A 103 -3.33 12.82 -10.11
CA LEU A 103 -2.67 13.57 -9.06
C LEU A 103 -3.00 15.05 -9.28
N THR A 104 -3.62 15.67 -8.28
CA THR A 104 -3.87 17.10 -8.27
C THR A 104 -3.01 17.73 -7.20
N GLY A 105 -2.43 18.89 -7.49
CA GLY A 105 -1.62 19.56 -6.49
C GLY A 105 -1.28 20.98 -6.86
N LYS A 106 -0.66 21.64 -5.91
CA LYS A 106 -0.24 23.03 -6.02
C LYS A 106 1.02 23.22 -5.21
N ASP A 107 2.02 23.88 -5.78
CA ASP A 107 3.37 23.95 -5.21
C ASP A 107 3.51 25.01 -4.13
N GLU A 108 2.82 26.14 -4.31
CA GLU A 108 2.75 27.24 -3.37
C GLU A 108 1.31 27.81 -3.37
N PRO A 109 0.84 28.49 -2.31
CA PRO A 109 -0.52 29.03 -2.23
C PRO A 109 -0.92 29.96 -3.38
N ASP A 110 0.05 30.59 -4.03
CA ASP A 110 -0.17 31.53 -5.15
C ASP A 110 0.14 30.90 -6.52
N ALA A 111 0.60 29.66 -6.57
CA ALA A 111 0.91 28.96 -7.83
C ALA A 111 -0.35 28.41 -8.52
N ASP A 112 -0.26 28.09 -9.79
CA ASP A 112 -1.34 27.39 -10.48
C ASP A 112 -1.50 25.96 -9.97
N GLU A 113 -2.74 25.50 -9.93
CA GLU A 113 -3.04 24.09 -9.67
C GLU A 113 -2.65 23.26 -10.91
N TRP A 114 -1.98 22.14 -10.67
CA TRP A 114 -1.58 21.20 -11.70
C TRP A 114 -2.34 19.87 -11.54
N VAL A 115 -2.53 19.19 -12.67
CA VAL A 115 -3.12 17.86 -12.74
C VAL A 115 -2.21 16.94 -13.55
N LEU A 116 -1.76 15.86 -12.94
CA LEU A 116 -0.92 14.83 -13.56
C LEU A 116 -1.66 13.52 -13.65
N LYS A 117 -1.27 12.71 -14.63
CA LYS A 117 -1.80 11.37 -14.84
C LYS A 117 -0.74 10.34 -14.51
N GLY A 118 -1.19 9.22 -13.97
CA GLY A 118 -0.31 8.11 -13.68
C GLY A 118 -0.98 6.75 -13.80
N LYS A 119 -0.16 5.71 -13.70
CA LYS A 119 -0.56 4.31 -13.71
C LYS A 119 -0.02 3.60 -12.49
N ILE A 120 -0.78 2.65 -11.94
CA ILE A 120 -0.42 1.89 -10.75
C ILE A 120 -0.12 0.44 -11.13
N SER A 121 0.95 -0.10 -10.57
CA SER A 121 1.29 -1.51 -10.68
C SER A 121 1.88 -1.99 -9.36
N GLY A 122 1.12 -2.81 -8.62
CA GLY A 122 1.51 -3.28 -7.29
C GLY A 122 1.67 -2.10 -6.31
N ASN A 123 2.84 -2.00 -5.67
CA ASN A 123 3.17 -0.92 -4.74
C ASN A 123 3.86 0.28 -5.41
N LYS A 124 3.82 0.39 -6.74
CA LYS A 124 4.43 1.48 -7.51
C LYS A 124 3.38 2.30 -8.27
N ILE A 125 3.66 3.59 -8.39
CA ILE A 125 2.93 4.54 -9.22
C ILE A 125 3.88 5.17 -10.23
N PHE A 126 3.46 5.26 -11.48
CA PHE A 126 4.22 5.81 -12.60
C PHE A 126 3.50 7.08 -13.03
N VAL A 127 4.12 8.25 -12.84
CA VAL A 127 3.46 9.54 -13.05
C VAL A 127 4.16 10.31 -14.17
N ASP A 128 3.34 10.89 -15.05
CA ASP A 128 3.79 11.80 -16.10
C ASP A 128 3.95 13.22 -15.56
N PHE A 129 5.19 13.61 -15.30
CA PHE A 129 5.54 14.96 -14.85
C PHE A 129 5.88 15.92 -15.99
N ARG A 130 5.77 15.52 -17.27
CA ARG A 130 6.01 16.42 -18.42
C ARG A 130 5.22 17.73 -18.36
N PRO A 131 3.96 17.78 -17.90
CA PRO A 131 3.23 19.04 -17.75
C PRO A 131 3.91 20.03 -16.78
N LYS A 132 4.78 19.55 -15.90
CA LYS A 132 5.61 20.36 -14.98
C LYS A 132 7.09 20.45 -15.41
N GLY A 133 7.43 19.95 -16.60
CA GLY A 133 8.81 19.90 -17.10
C GLY A 133 9.65 18.70 -16.62
N GLY A 134 9.03 17.71 -15.98
CA GLY A 134 9.70 16.48 -15.53
C GLY A 134 9.62 15.32 -16.53
N PRO A 135 10.09 14.12 -16.14
CA PRO A 135 10.04 12.93 -16.98
C PRO A 135 8.60 12.36 -17.10
N ALA A 136 8.38 11.52 -18.13
CA ALA A 136 7.06 10.99 -18.47
C ALA A 136 6.58 9.83 -17.57
N ASP A 137 7.49 9.23 -16.82
CA ASP A 137 7.26 7.96 -16.11
C ASP A 137 8.02 7.91 -14.78
N LEU A 138 7.99 9.00 -14.01
CA LEU A 138 8.64 9.02 -12.71
C LEU A 138 8.00 7.97 -11.78
N VAL A 139 8.83 7.09 -11.24
CA VAL A 139 8.38 5.96 -10.43
C VAL A 139 8.38 6.33 -8.96
N GLY A 140 7.20 6.38 -8.36
CA GLY A 140 7.00 6.47 -6.91
C GLY A 140 6.75 5.09 -6.31
N GLU A 141 7.36 4.79 -5.18
CA GLU A 141 7.11 3.54 -4.44
C GLU A 141 6.39 3.83 -3.12
N TYR A 142 5.27 3.15 -2.89
CA TYR A 142 4.56 3.25 -1.62
C TYR A 142 5.30 2.48 -0.52
N LYS A 143 5.68 3.18 0.54
CA LYS A 143 6.35 2.64 1.72
C LYS A 143 5.45 2.81 2.94
N VAL A 144 5.17 1.71 3.62
CA VAL A 144 4.47 1.73 4.92
C VAL A 144 5.45 2.01 6.06
N LEU A 145 6.71 1.59 5.91
CA LEU A 145 7.76 1.77 6.91
C LEU A 145 9.03 2.42 6.31
N PRO A 146 9.76 3.22 7.10
CA PRO A 146 9.39 3.69 8.44
C PRO A 146 8.19 4.65 8.38
N ALA A 147 7.37 4.63 9.45
CA ALA A 147 6.26 5.57 9.59
C ALA A 147 6.80 7.02 9.64
N PRO A 148 6.04 8.01 9.13
CA PRO A 148 4.72 7.88 8.52
C PRO A 148 4.77 7.24 7.12
N SER A 149 3.70 6.58 6.69
CA SER A 149 3.63 5.97 5.35
C SER A 149 3.65 7.03 4.24
N GLY A 150 4.09 6.67 3.04
CA GLY A 150 4.19 7.64 1.95
C GLY A 150 4.75 7.10 0.65
N ILE A 151 4.84 7.96 -0.35
CA ILE A 151 5.41 7.67 -1.67
C ILE A 151 6.85 8.19 -1.67
N VAL A 152 7.81 7.31 -1.94
CA VAL A 152 9.22 7.67 -2.09
C VAL A 152 9.54 7.76 -3.58
N TRP A 153 10.10 8.91 -3.98
CA TRP A 153 10.52 9.19 -5.34
C TRP A 153 12.03 8.93 -5.54
N PRO A 154 12.51 8.81 -6.79
CA PRO A 154 13.90 8.45 -7.08
C PRO A 154 14.93 9.52 -6.63
N ASP A 155 14.49 10.76 -6.49
CA ASP A 155 15.29 11.89 -5.99
C ASP A 155 15.41 11.92 -4.45
N GLY A 156 14.80 10.95 -3.76
CA GLY A 156 14.76 10.90 -2.30
C GLY A 156 13.64 11.72 -1.68
N ASN A 157 12.84 12.46 -2.48
CA ASN A 157 11.67 13.14 -1.96
C ASN A 157 10.64 12.11 -1.47
N LYS A 158 10.10 12.30 -0.28
CA LYS A 158 9.06 11.45 0.30
C LYS A 158 7.79 12.26 0.50
N TRP A 159 6.77 11.94 -0.28
CA TRP A 159 5.43 12.45 -0.07
C TRP A 159 4.76 11.66 1.05
N THR A 160 4.62 12.28 2.20
CA THR A 160 4.08 11.65 3.39
C THR A 160 2.57 11.67 3.35
N LYS A 161 1.93 10.50 3.50
CA LYS A 161 0.47 10.40 3.51
C LYS A 161 -0.07 11.10 4.77
N LYS A 162 -1.08 11.95 4.57
CA LYS A 162 -1.84 12.57 5.66
C LYS A 162 -2.95 11.61 6.08
N ASP A 163 -3.18 11.55 7.38
CA ASP A 163 -4.29 10.79 7.99
C ASP A 163 -5.65 11.43 7.66
#